data_AF-A0A5C8DTK5-F1
#
_entry.id   AF-A0A5C8DTK5-F1
#
_cell.length_a   1.000
_cell.length_b   1.000
_cell.length_c   1.000
_cell.angle_alpha   90.00
_cell.angle_beta   90.00
_cell.angle_gamma   90.00
#
_symmetry.space_group_name_H-M   'P 1'
#
loop_
_entity.id
_entity.type
_entity.pdbx_description
1 polymer ?
#
loop_
_entity_poly.entity_id
_entity_poly.type
_entity_poly.pdbx_seq_one_letter_code
_entity_poly.pdbx_strand_id
1 'polypeptide(L)'
;MEEKLVLAQSLKQWLAGKDSAICKILCRENIEAFCTTKFGNYIARRKDLLSFLPPGKPHEVNDDGTWKKEHRQEIKPARLVQKLLLPGVISNMGLTSKDFEEFANAVKASQVDDEDFELAFRLVQGHDIYHYYLARNYSHVHDTGTMGDSCMQHSSCTAFLQVYAENPGQVSLLVLLDKENKTVGRALVWHTDPGTVIMDRIYASDSNTQMFKDYAAKQGWLYKTRQCAREDEFTSPFTQLSTEQYFEVSLGIWQFDYYPYLDTFRYLDLNTGLLTNHVSRARKSWVSLYSTEGNTTKDDLVWSNHHDGYILTAGAAWVTGIGYVWINQAYQDNAGRWHLKEKIMLVDGTEHFKHECTELKGLGWIRLIDRPGYRYVKDRRRYYPLDELILVRSSRTYIHRDDAVSLPGGSICHKKNVAFSIAQGAFIPVPGNNTSSPVTVLCRPCTAA
;
A
#
# COMPACT_ATOMS: atom_id res chain seq x y z
N MET A 1 39.67 -5.85 -49.08
CA MET A 1 39.08 -4.86 -48.18
C MET A 1 39.30 -5.36 -46.78
N GLU A 2 40.07 -4.65 -45.95
CA GLU A 2 40.11 -5.00 -44.53
C GLU A 2 38.71 -4.78 -43.96
N GLU A 3 38.15 -5.80 -43.30
CA GLU A 3 36.87 -5.67 -42.63
C GLU A 3 36.98 -4.61 -41.54
N LYS A 4 36.01 -3.70 -41.51
CA LYS A 4 35.91 -2.68 -40.46
C LYS A 4 35.62 -3.35 -39.12
N LEU A 5 36.29 -2.91 -38.06
CA LEU A 5 35.98 -3.38 -36.71
C LEU A 5 34.62 -2.84 -36.29
N VAL A 6 33.68 -3.74 -36.00
CA VAL A 6 32.33 -3.39 -35.56
C VAL A 6 32.24 -3.57 -34.05
N LEU A 7 31.85 -2.50 -33.36
CA LEU A 7 31.46 -2.53 -31.95
C LEU A 7 29.94 -2.38 -31.84
N ALA A 8 29.32 -3.13 -30.93
CA ALA A 8 27.91 -2.97 -30.58
C ALA A 8 27.62 -1.53 -30.13
N GLN A 9 26.39 -1.07 -30.34
CA GLN A 9 26.02 0.31 -30.05
C GLN A 9 26.12 0.63 -28.56
N SER A 10 25.63 -0.27 -27.70
CA SER A 10 25.85 -0.23 -26.24
C SER A 10 27.31 -0.08 -25.87
N LEU A 11 28.18 -0.89 -26.47
CA LEU A 11 29.60 -0.86 -26.17
C LEU A 11 30.19 0.51 -26.54
N LYS A 12 29.82 1.09 -27.69
CA LYS A 12 30.28 2.43 -28.09
C LYS A 12 29.82 3.51 -27.13
N GLN A 13 28.54 3.51 -26.77
CA GLN A 13 27.96 4.47 -25.83
C GLN A 13 28.64 4.37 -24.46
N TRP A 14 28.86 3.14 -23.99
CA TRP A 14 29.55 2.88 -22.74
C TRP A 14 30.99 3.40 -22.76
N LEU A 15 31.75 3.10 -23.83
CA LEU A 15 33.14 3.54 -23.98
C LEU A 15 33.24 5.08 -23.98
N ALA A 16 32.28 5.78 -24.59
CA ALA A 16 32.28 7.25 -24.69
C ALA A 16 32.19 7.95 -23.32
N GLY A 17 31.59 7.29 -22.32
CA GLY A 17 31.45 7.82 -20.96
C GLY A 17 32.61 7.51 -20.01
N LYS A 18 33.71 6.90 -20.49
CA LYS A 18 34.82 6.44 -19.62
C LYS A 18 36.13 7.18 -19.87
N ASP A 19 36.74 7.59 -18.77
CA ASP A 19 38.07 8.21 -18.78
C ASP A 19 39.19 7.16 -18.63
N SER A 20 39.32 6.29 -19.63
CA SER A 20 40.42 5.31 -19.74
C SER A 20 41.13 5.48 -21.07
N ALA A 21 42.46 5.36 -21.08
CA ALA A 21 43.26 5.43 -22.30
C ALA A 21 42.77 4.45 -23.36
N ILE A 22 42.44 3.22 -22.96
CA ILE A 22 41.92 2.18 -23.86
C ILE A 22 40.52 2.54 -24.38
N CYS A 23 39.63 3.04 -23.53
CA CYS A 23 38.30 3.48 -23.97
C CYS A 23 38.40 4.62 -25.01
N LYS A 24 39.27 5.60 -24.77
CA LYS A 24 39.52 6.70 -25.71
C LYS A 24 40.03 6.22 -27.06
N ILE A 25 40.87 5.18 -27.09
CA ILE A 25 41.33 4.56 -28.35
C ILE A 25 40.18 3.88 -29.08
N LEU A 26 39.38 3.08 -28.38
CA LEU A 26 38.24 2.35 -28.96
C LEU A 26 37.09 3.27 -29.40
N CYS A 27 37.03 4.51 -28.92
CA CYS A 27 36.06 5.53 -29.36
C CYS A 27 36.50 6.35 -30.57
N ARG A 28 37.73 6.17 -31.09
CA ARG A 28 38.20 6.98 -32.22
C ARG A 28 37.43 6.64 -33.50
N GLU A 29 37.09 7.65 -34.30
CA GLU A 29 36.42 7.46 -35.58
C GLU A 29 37.22 6.57 -36.54
N ASN A 30 38.55 6.62 -36.45
CA ASN A 30 39.49 5.78 -37.20
C ASN A 30 40.01 4.60 -36.36
N ILE A 31 39.13 3.90 -35.63
CA ILE A 31 39.49 2.74 -34.78
C ILE A 31 40.28 1.66 -35.53
N GLU A 32 40.01 1.46 -36.82
CA GLU A 32 40.75 0.59 -37.73
C GLU A 32 42.26 0.88 -37.81
N ALA A 33 42.71 2.11 -37.55
CA ALA A 33 44.14 2.43 -37.49
C ALA A 33 44.82 1.90 -36.22
N PHE A 34 44.04 1.50 -35.21
CA PHE A 34 44.54 1.09 -33.89
C PHE A 34 44.31 -0.39 -33.59
N CYS A 35 43.36 -1.02 -34.26
CA CYS A 35 42.91 -2.38 -33.95
C CYS A 35 43.01 -3.33 -35.15
N THR A 36 43.21 -4.61 -34.87
CA THR A 36 43.16 -5.69 -35.86
C THR A 36 41.81 -6.41 -35.83
N THR A 37 41.30 -6.79 -37.00
CA THR A 37 40.15 -7.70 -37.13
C THR A 37 40.57 -9.16 -37.31
N LYS A 38 41.89 -9.45 -37.39
CA LYS A 38 42.42 -10.83 -37.54
C LYS A 38 42.17 -11.72 -36.32
N PHE A 39 41.99 -11.13 -35.14
CA PHE A 39 41.67 -11.88 -33.92
C PHE A 39 40.16 -12.13 -33.78
N GLY A 40 39.34 -11.13 -34.11
CA GLY A 40 37.90 -11.17 -33.94
C GLY A 40 37.27 -9.84 -34.33
N ASN A 41 35.99 -9.89 -34.68
CA ASN A 41 35.19 -8.73 -35.07
C ASN A 41 33.83 -8.74 -34.32
N TYR A 42 32.98 -7.74 -34.53
CA TYR A 42 31.65 -7.62 -33.91
C TYR A 42 31.70 -7.76 -32.38
N ILE A 43 32.37 -6.83 -31.72
CA ILE A 43 32.61 -6.87 -30.27
C ILE A 43 31.38 -6.35 -29.52
N ALA A 44 30.90 -7.10 -28.55
CA ALA A 44 29.79 -6.71 -27.67
C ALA A 44 30.14 -7.02 -26.22
N ARG A 45 29.49 -6.35 -25.27
CA ARG A 45 29.67 -6.62 -23.85
C ARG A 45 28.73 -7.74 -23.38
N ARG A 46 29.20 -8.54 -22.41
CA ARG A 46 28.49 -9.66 -21.80
C ARG A 46 28.88 -9.74 -20.32
N LYS A 47 28.08 -9.14 -19.44
CA LYS A 47 28.35 -9.08 -17.99
C LYS A 47 29.75 -8.53 -17.68
N ASP A 48 30.62 -9.35 -17.08
CA ASP A 48 32.00 -9.02 -16.73
C ASP A 48 33.01 -9.35 -17.85
N LEU A 49 32.54 -9.84 -18.99
CA LEU A 49 33.31 -10.24 -20.16
C LEU A 49 32.96 -9.41 -21.40
N LEU A 50 33.81 -9.53 -22.43
CA LEU A 50 33.46 -9.13 -23.79
C LEU A 50 33.22 -10.38 -24.63
N SER A 51 32.24 -10.31 -25.52
CA SER A 51 32.05 -11.26 -26.60
C SER A 51 32.60 -10.74 -27.92
N PHE A 52 33.07 -11.64 -28.76
CA PHE A 52 33.54 -11.35 -30.11
C PHE A 52 33.14 -12.49 -31.05
N LEU A 53 33.10 -12.18 -32.34
CA LEU A 53 32.95 -13.15 -33.41
C LEU A 53 34.33 -13.56 -33.94
N PRO A 54 34.71 -14.85 -33.86
CA PRO A 54 35.96 -15.32 -34.43
C PRO A 54 36.03 -15.13 -35.95
N PRO A 55 37.23 -14.99 -36.54
CA PRO A 55 37.40 -14.83 -37.97
C PRO A 55 36.74 -15.95 -38.77
N GLY A 56 36.06 -15.60 -39.86
CA GLY A 56 35.40 -16.56 -40.76
C GLY A 56 34.08 -17.14 -40.24
N LYS A 57 33.57 -16.67 -39.09
CA LYS A 57 32.21 -17.00 -38.64
C LYS A 57 31.19 -15.99 -39.16
N PRO A 58 29.97 -16.43 -39.54
CA PRO A 58 28.93 -15.52 -40.01
C PRO A 58 28.40 -14.67 -38.86
N HIS A 59 28.20 -13.38 -39.11
CA HIS A 59 27.45 -12.52 -38.20
C HIS A 59 25.96 -12.67 -38.49
N GLU A 60 25.19 -13.12 -37.51
CA GLU A 60 23.75 -13.25 -37.60
C GLU A 60 23.05 -12.31 -36.61
N VAL A 61 21.83 -11.91 -36.96
CA VAL A 61 20.94 -11.07 -36.16
C VAL A 61 19.60 -11.78 -35.95
N ASN A 62 18.96 -11.52 -34.81
CA ASN A 62 17.61 -11.95 -34.49
C ASN A 62 16.56 -11.10 -35.23
N ASP A 63 15.31 -11.52 -35.20
CA ASP A 63 14.18 -10.79 -35.82
C ASP A 63 13.98 -9.39 -35.23
N ASP A 64 14.43 -9.16 -34.00
CA ASP A 64 14.41 -7.88 -33.29
C ASP A 64 15.66 -7.01 -33.56
N GLY A 65 16.58 -7.47 -34.42
CA GLY A 65 17.82 -6.77 -34.75
C GLY A 65 18.96 -6.97 -33.75
N THR A 66 18.76 -7.70 -32.65
CA THR A 66 19.83 -8.02 -31.69
C THR A 66 20.80 -9.07 -32.25
N TRP A 67 22.04 -9.07 -31.77
CA TRP A 67 23.06 -9.98 -32.28
C TRP A 67 22.88 -11.40 -31.75
N LYS A 68 22.83 -12.38 -32.65
CA LYS A 68 22.76 -13.80 -32.29
C LYS A 68 23.98 -14.26 -31.50
N LYS A 69 23.76 -15.23 -30.59
CA LYS A 69 24.80 -15.75 -29.68
C LYS A 69 25.64 -16.84 -30.32
N GLU A 70 25.12 -17.45 -31.36
CA GLU A 70 25.75 -18.51 -32.13
C GLU A 70 27.13 -18.09 -32.63
N HIS A 71 28.10 -19.00 -32.52
CA HIS A 71 29.48 -18.81 -32.97
C HIS A 71 30.32 -17.72 -32.28
N ARG A 72 29.74 -16.96 -31.34
CA ARG A 72 30.48 -15.99 -30.53
C ARG A 72 31.29 -16.66 -29.43
N GLN A 73 32.36 -16.01 -29.01
CA GLN A 73 33.18 -16.42 -27.87
C GLN A 73 33.29 -15.30 -26.86
N GLU A 74 33.33 -15.67 -25.57
CA GLU A 74 33.52 -14.73 -24.46
C GLU A 74 34.97 -14.77 -23.96
N ILE A 75 35.48 -13.61 -23.57
CA ILE A 75 36.87 -13.45 -23.14
C ILE A 75 36.99 -12.30 -22.15
N LYS A 76 37.96 -12.42 -21.23
CA LYS A 76 38.26 -11.39 -20.23
C LYS A 76 38.59 -10.06 -20.92
N PRO A 77 38.09 -8.91 -20.42
CA PRO A 77 38.23 -7.63 -21.11
C PRO A 77 39.67 -7.24 -21.44
N ALA A 78 40.58 -7.29 -20.44
CA ALA A 78 42.00 -7.00 -20.63
C ALA A 78 42.63 -7.86 -21.75
N ARG A 79 42.28 -9.15 -21.78
CA ARG A 79 42.84 -10.10 -22.75
C ARG A 79 42.31 -9.84 -24.16
N LEU A 80 41.06 -9.41 -24.29
CA LEU A 80 40.47 -9.02 -25.58
C LEU A 80 41.17 -7.80 -26.15
N VAL A 81 41.30 -6.72 -25.38
CA VAL A 81 41.91 -5.49 -25.90
C VAL A 81 43.40 -5.65 -26.19
N GLN A 82 44.13 -6.49 -25.43
CA GLN A 82 45.52 -6.87 -25.76
C GLN A 82 45.65 -7.58 -27.10
N LYS A 83 44.62 -8.33 -27.52
CA LYS A 83 44.59 -9.06 -28.79
C LYS A 83 44.05 -8.21 -29.95
N LEU A 84 43.22 -7.20 -29.64
CA LEU A 84 42.67 -6.28 -30.63
C LEU A 84 43.63 -5.14 -30.96
N LEU A 85 44.30 -4.53 -29.97
CA LEU A 85 45.19 -3.41 -30.22
C LEU A 85 46.44 -3.86 -30.98
N LEU A 86 46.83 -3.09 -32.00
CA LEU A 86 48.06 -3.36 -32.75
C LEU A 86 49.28 -3.19 -31.82
N PRO A 87 50.31 -4.05 -31.91
CA PRO A 87 51.47 -3.98 -31.02
C PRO A 87 52.15 -2.61 -31.00
N GLY A 88 52.24 -1.94 -32.16
CA GLY A 88 52.80 -0.60 -32.27
C GLY A 88 51.99 0.47 -31.52
N VAL A 89 50.67 0.30 -31.38
CA VAL A 89 49.82 1.22 -30.60
C VAL A 89 50.09 1.07 -29.11
N ILE A 90 50.20 -0.17 -28.63
CA ILE A 90 50.50 -0.47 -27.24
C ILE A 90 51.83 0.18 -26.84
N SER A 91 52.87 0.02 -27.67
CA SER A 91 54.19 0.62 -27.42
C SER A 91 54.19 2.14 -27.57
N ASN A 92 53.63 2.69 -28.66
CA ASN A 92 53.72 4.13 -28.95
C ASN A 92 52.86 4.99 -28.00
N MET A 93 51.76 4.43 -27.48
CA MET A 93 50.92 5.11 -26.50
C MET A 93 51.34 4.82 -25.05
N GLY A 94 52.39 4.03 -24.83
CA GLY A 94 52.90 3.71 -23.50
C GLY A 94 51.89 2.96 -22.62
N LEU A 95 51.02 2.12 -23.22
CA LEU A 95 50.01 1.39 -22.47
C LEU A 95 50.68 0.33 -21.58
N THR A 96 50.39 0.41 -20.28
CA THR A 96 50.95 -0.45 -19.25
C THR A 96 49.95 -1.52 -18.81
N SER A 97 50.42 -2.52 -18.05
CA SER A 97 49.54 -3.51 -17.40
C SER A 97 48.42 -2.86 -16.58
N LYS A 98 48.69 -1.69 -15.98
CA LYS A 98 47.73 -0.92 -15.21
C LYS A 98 46.56 -0.43 -16.07
N ASP A 99 46.81 0.06 -17.28
CA ASP A 99 45.76 0.54 -18.20
C ASP A 99 44.81 -0.59 -18.61
N PHE A 100 45.36 -1.78 -18.85
CA PHE A 100 44.56 -2.98 -19.17
C PHE A 100 43.71 -3.45 -17.98
N GLU A 101 44.27 -3.36 -16.77
CA GLU A 101 43.56 -3.69 -15.54
C GLU A 101 42.47 -2.66 -15.23
N GLU A 102 42.75 -1.36 -15.36
CA GLU A 102 41.77 -0.28 -15.22
C GLU A 102 40.62 -0.44 -16.21
N PHE A 103 40.91 -0.76 -17.48
CA PHE A 103 39.88 -1.08 -18.47
C PHE A 103 39.04 -2.30 -18.06
N ALA A 104 39.68 -3.39 -17.61
CA ALA A 104 38.96 -4.58 -17.20
C ALA A 104 38.10 -4.35 -15.95
N ASN A 105 38.59 -3.58 -14.99
CA ASN A 105 37.84 -3.21 -13.81
C ASN A 105 36.68 -2.28 -14.16
N ALA A 106 36.85 -1.36 -15.12
CA ALA A 106 35.76 -0.53 -15.62
C ALA A 106 34.65 -1.37 -16.26
N VAL A 107 34.99 -2.36 -17.10
CA VAL A 107 33.98 -3.27 -17.69
C VAL A 107 33.27 -4.07 -16.59
N LYS A 108 34.01 -4.62 -15.63
CA LYS A 108 33.44 -5.36 -14.48
C LYS A 108 32.55 -4.50 -13.60
N ALA A 109 32.93 -3.24 -13.34
CA ALA A 109 32.17 -2.31 -12.51
C ALA A 109 30.91 -1.78 -13.21
N SER A 110 30.79 -2.00 -14.52
CA SER A 110 29.71 -1.44 -15.33
C SER A 110 28.56 -2.42 -15.53
N GLN A 111 28.23 -3.23 -14.52
CA GLN A 111 27.11 -4.19 -14.50
C GLN A 111 25.71 -3.56 -14.69
N VAL A 112 25.63 -2.30 -15.14
CA VAL A 112 24.42 -1.49 -15.18
C VAL A 112 23.83 -1.33 -16.60
N ASP A 113 24.59 -1.56 -17.69
CA ASP A 113 24.16 -1.09 -19.04
C ASP A 113 24.36 -2.09 -20.21
N ASP A 114 23.96 -3.37 -20.11
CA ASP A 114 24.09 -4.34 -21.23
C ASP A 114 22.81 -4.35 -22.07
N GLU A 115 22.92 -4.14 -23.39
CA GLU A 115 21.82 -4.22 -24.39
C GLU A 115 21.16 -5.62 -24.50
N ASP A 116 21.64 -6.62 -23.75
CA ASP A 116 20.98 -7.94 -23.59
C ASP A 116 20.27 -8.08 -22.22
N PHE A 117 20.38 -7.08 -21.35
CA PHE A 117 19.88 -7.01 -19.97
C PHE A 117 19.32 -5.60 -19.76
N GLU A 118 18.22 -5.27 -20.44
CA GLU A 118 17.55 -3.96 -20.33
C GLU A 118 16.91 -3.81 -18.93
N LEU A 119 17.72 -3.52 -17.92
CA LEU A 119 17.27 -3.09 -16.61
C LEU A 119 17.22 -1.56 -16.59
N ALA A 120 16.03 -0.98 -16.54
CA ALA A 120 15.84 0.46 -16.57
C ALA A 120 15.19 0.96 -15.27
N PHE A 121 15.74 2.03 -14.70
CA PHE A 121 15.09 2.74 -13.60
C PHE A 121 13.94 3.60 -14.11
N ARG A 122 12.81 3.55 -13.41
CA ARG A 122 11.69 4.45 -13.61
C ARG A 122 11.21 4.97 -12.26
N LEU A 123 11.02 6.28 -12.16
CA LEU A 123 10.36 6.89 -11.02
C LEU A 123 8.87 7.02 -11.34
N VAL A 124 8.01 6.42 -10.52
CA VAL A 124 6.56 6.43 -10.70
C VAL A 124 5.88 7.03 -9.48
N GLN A 125 4.69 7.59 -9.69
CA GLN A 125 3.94 8.32 -8.67
C GLN A 125 2.46 7.99 -8.78
N GLY A 126 1.71 8.32 -7.74
CA GLY A 126 0.27 8.16 -7.75
C GLY A 126 -0.16 6.71 -7.88
N HIS A 127 -1.22 6.48 -8.63
CA HIS A 127 -1.83 5.15 -8.79
C HIS A 127 -0.94 4.16 -9.55
N ASP A 128 0.09 4.61 -10.27
CA ASP A 128 1.06 3.73 -10.93
C ASP A 128 1.84 2.88 -9.90
N ILE A 129 1.99 3.38 -8.67
CA ILE A 129 2.63 2.65 -7.55
C ILE A 129 1.93 1.29 -7.35
N TYR A 130 0.61 1.22 -7.50
CA TYR A 130 -0.13 -0.03 -7.35
C TYR A 130 0.32 -1.08 -8.36
N HIS A 131 0.53 -0.69 -9.62
CA HIS A 131 0.95 -1.61 -10.67
C HIS A 131 2.28 -2.28 -10.28
N TYR A 132 3.27 -1.49 -9.89
CA TYR A 132 4.61 -2.01 -9.60
C TYR A 132 4.75 -2.65 -8.22
N TYR A 133 3.76 -2.50 -7.33
CA TYR A 133 3.66 -3.25 -6.07
C TYR A 133 3.15 -4.68 -6.23
N LEU A 134 2.36 -4.97 -7.27
CA LEU A 134 1.71 -6.27 -7.41
C LEU A 134 2.68 -7.35 -7.89
N ALA A 135 2.77 -8.45 -7.15
CA ALA A 135 3.68 -9.57 -7.45
C ALA A 135 3.52 -10.14 -8.87
N ARG A 136 2.31 -10.11 -9.44
CA ARG A 136 2.04 -10.55 -10.82
C ARG A 136 2.78 -9.74 -11.90
N ASN A 137 3.27 -8.56 -11.53
CA ASN A 137 4.04 -7.68 -12.41
C ASN A 137 5.55 -7.79 -12.17
N TYR A 138 5.99 -8.70 -11.31
CA TYR A 138 7.40 -8.94 -11.07
C TYR A 138 8.01 -9.77 -12.20
N SER A 139 9.31 -9.65 -12.39
CA SER A 139 10.04 -10.42 -13.39
C SER A 139 10.10 -11.89 -12.98
N HIS A 140 9.92 -12.78 -13.96
CA HIS A 140 10.10 -14.23 -13.78
C HIS A 140 11.48 -14.70 -14.24
N VAL A 141 12.23 -13.84 -14.93
CA VAL A 141 13.53 -14.17 -15.53
C VAL A 141 14.71 -13.59 -14.74
N HIS A 142 14.46 -12.59 -13.90
CA HIS A 142 15.45 -11.98 -13.02
C HIS A 142 15.19 -12.36 -11.55
N ASP A 143 16.27 -12.39 -10.77
CA ASP A 143 16.19 -12.56 -9.33
C ASP A 143 15.62 -11.29 -8.68
N THR A 144 14.43 -11.43 -8.10
CA THR A 144 13.70 -10.36 -7.40
C THR A 144 14.11 -10.22 -5.93
N GLY A 145 14.97 -11.10 -5.43
CA GLY A 145 15.48 -11.10 -4.06
C GLY A 145 14.36 -10.97 -3.02
N THR A 146 14.51 -9.97 -2.15
CA THR A 146 13.62 -9.74 -0.99
C THR A 146 12.23 -9.21 -1.33
N MET A 147 11.92 -8.97 -2.61
CA MET A 147 10.57 -8.53 -3.02
C MET A 147 9.49 -9.56 -2.71
N GLY A 148 9.82 -10.86 -2.84
CA GLY A 148 8.90 -11.97 -2.60
C GLY A 148 8.48 -12.09 -1.13
N ASP A 149 9.29 -11.54 -0.21
CA ASP A 149 9.01 -11.52 1.23
C ASP A 149 8.10 -10.35 1.64
N SER A 150 7.71 -9.49 0.70
CA SER A 150 6.82 -8.37 0.99
C SER A 150 5.37 -8.83 1.09
N CYS A 151 4.80 -8.80 2.31
CA CYS A 151 3.38 -9.08 2.53
C CYS A 151 2.45 -8.14 1.74
N MET A 152 2.94 -6.97 1.34
CA MET A 152 2.17 -5.92 0.64
C MET A 152 2.05 -6.15 -0.87
N GLN A 153 2.60 -7.25 -1.40
CA GLN A 153 2.62 -7.52 -2.84
C GLN A 153 1.31 -8.10 -3.41
N HIS A 154 0.37 -8.49 -2.54
CA HIS A 154 -0.88 -9.12 -2.95
C HIS A 154 -1.92 -8.08 -3.41
N SER A 155 -2.81 -8.47 -4.32
CA SER A 155 -3.88 -7.59 -4.80
C SER A 155 -4.88 -7.18 -3.72
N SER A 156 -5.04 -8.00 -2.69
CA SER A 156 -5.81 -7.65 -1.49
C SER A 156 -5.18 -6.50 -0.71
N CYS A 157 -3.88 -6.23 -0.91
CA CYS A 157 -3.15 -5.20 -0.17
C CYS A 157 -3.19 -3.81 -0.84
N THR A 158 -3.82 -3.66 -2.02
CA THR A 158 -3.84 -2.37 -2.74
C THR A 158 -4.51 -1.26 -1.94
N ALA A 159 -5.53 -1.56 -1.13
CA ALA A 159 -6.20 -0.57 -0.28
C ALA A 159 -5.24 0.10 0.73
N PHE A 160 -4.22 -0.62 1.21
CA PHE A 160 -3.24 -0.09 2.15
C PHE A 160 -2.21 0.84 1.47
N LEU A 161 -2.11 0.83 0.14
CA LEU A 161 -1.14 1.66 -0.59
C LEU A 161 -1.66 3.07 -0.88
N GLN A 162 -2.90 3.40 -0.49
CA GLN A 162 -3.54 4.70 -0.76
C GLN A 162 -2.72 5.88 -0.26
N VAL A 163 -2.10 5.76 0.92
CA VAL A 163 -1.21 6.80 1.46
C VAL A 163 -0.07 7.15 0.50
N TYR A 164 0.37 6.24 -0.36
CA TYR A 164 1.37 6.55 -1.38
C TYR A 164 0.77 7.20 -2.61
N ALA A 165 -0.31 6.61 -3.14
CA ALA A 165 -0.90 7.06 -4.40
C ALA A 165 -1.59 8.42 -4.30
N GLU A 166 -2.11 8.78 -3.12
CA GLU A 166 -2.80 10.04 -2.90
C GLU A 166 -1.87 11.18 -2.44
N ASN A 167 -0.57 10.90 -2.29
CA ASN A 167 0.45 11.88 -1.92
C ASN A 167 1.63 11.94 -2.92
N PRO A 168 1.39 12.14 -4.23
CA PRO A 168 2.44 12.09 -5.25
C PRO A 168 3.52 13.18 -5.11
N GLY A 169 3.24 14.25 -4.34
CA GLY A 169 4.24 15.28 -4.03
C GLY A 169 5.22 14.88 -2.92
N GLN A 170 4.82 13.96 -2.03
CA GLN A 170 5.62 13.53 -0.88
C GLN A 170 6.28 12.17 -1.11
N VAL A 171 5.67 11.29 -1.90
CA VAL A 171 6.17 9.94 -2.09
C VAL A 171 6.04 9.49 -3.53
N SER A 172 7.12 8.84 -3.98
CA SER A 172 7.24 8.18 -5.27
C SER A 172 7.83 6.79 -5.08
N LEU A 173 7.78 5.97 -6.13
CA LEU A 173 8.37 4.64 -6.14
C LEU A 173 9.42 4.59 -7.24
N LEU A 174 10.68 4.35 -6.85
CA LEU A 174 11.73 4.02 -7.80
C LEU A 174 11.65 2.53 -8.09
N VAL A 175 11.47 2.17 -9.36
CA VAL A 175 11.39 0.78 -9.82
C VAL A 175 12.51 0.49 -10.80
N LEU A 176 13.09 -0.70 -10.68
CA LEU A 176 14.00 -1.27 -11.67
C LEU A 176 13.20 -2.26 -12.50
N LEU A 177 13.10 -2.03 -13.81
CA LEU A 177 12.27 -2.79 -14.74
C LEU A 177 13.11 -3.58 -15.71
N ASP A 178 12.71 -4.79 -16.08
CA ASP A 178 13.29 -5.51 -17.22
C ASP A 178 12.73 -5.05 -18.57
N LYS A 179 13.23 -5.65 -19.66
CA LYS A 179 12.81 -5.36 -21.04
C LYS A 179 11.31 -5.54 -21.29
N GLU A 180 10.63 -6.34 -20.47
CA GLU A 180 9.19 -6.59 -20.57
C GLU A 180 8.39 -5.67 -19.64
N ASN A 181 9.03 -4.64 -19.07
CA ASN A 181 8.51 -3.73 -18.06
C ASN A 181 8.06 -4.43 -16.77
N LYS A 182 8.68 -5.56 -16.42
CA LYS A 182 8.41 -6.25 -15.15
C LYS A 182 9.34 -5.77 -14.05
N THR A 183 8.82 -5.68 -12.82
CA THR A 183 9.58 -5.20 -11.66
C THR A 183 10.65 -6.21 -11.25
N VAL A 184 11.89 -5.76 -11.17
CA VAL A 184 13.07 -6.53 -10.73
C VAL A 184 13.59 -6.04 -9.37
N GLY A 185 13.31 -4.78 -9.04
CA GLY A 185 13.62 -4.17 -7.75
C GLY A 185 12.75 -2.93 -7.52
N ARG A 186 12.58 -2.52 -6.27
CA ARG A 186 11.85 -1.28 -5.94
C ARG A 186 12.29 -0.65 -4.62
N ALA A 187 12.13 0.65 -4.49
CA ALA A 187 12.29 1.40 -3.25
C ALA A 187 11.35 2.61 -3.24
N LEU A 188 10.69 2.88 -2.10
CA LEU A 188 9.98 4.15 -1.94
C LEU A 188 10.98 5.30 -1.88
N VAL A 189 10.60 6.45 -2.42
CA VAL A 189 11.39 7.67 -2.40
C VAL A 189 10.53 8.77 -1.79
N TRP A 190 10.98 9.29 -0.66
CA TRP A 190 10.28 10.27 0.15
C TRP A 190 10.90 11.65 0.01
N HIS A 191 10.05 12.65 -0.14
CA HIS A 191 10.39 14.06 -0.08
C HIS A 191 10.02 14.58 1.31
N THR A 192 11.02 14.89 2.13
CA THR A 192 10.83 15.33 3.51
C THR A 192 10.73 16.84 3.61
N ASP A 193 10.29 17.32 4.76
CA ASP A 193 10.45 18.70 5.16
C ASP A 193 11.84 18.86 5.83
N PRO A 194 12.70 19.82 5.42
CA PRO A 194 12.48 20.96 4.51
C PRO A 194 12.90 20.74 3.03
N GLY A 195 13.05 19.50 2.54
CA GLY A 195 13.33 19.22 1.13
C GLY A 195 14.33 18.09 0.86
N THR A 196 14.73 17.34 1.89
CA THR A 196 15.64 16.19 1.71
C THR A 196 14.92 15.07 0.97
N VAL A 197 15.60 14.43 0.02
CA VAL A 197 15.07 13.24 -0.66
C VAL A 197 15.74 12.01 -0.07
N ILE A 198 14.91 11.07 0.40
CA ILE A 198 15.37 9.81 0.97
C ILE A 198 14.82 8.63 0.19
N MET A 199 15.70 7.71 -0.18
CA MET A 199 15.34 6.40 -0.66
C MET A 199 15.20 5.45 0.52
N ASP A 200 13.99 4.92 0.70
CA ASP A 200 13.63 3.95 1.74
C ASP A 200 14.29 2.59 1.46
N ARG A 201 13.89 1.57 2.23
CA ARG A 201 14.38 0.20 2.07
C ARG A 201 14.25 -0.27 0.61
N ILE A 202 15.36 -0.76 0.08
CA ILE A 202 15.45 -1.36 -1.25
C ILE A 202 15.04 -2.82 -1.15
N TYR A 203 14.01 -3.19 -1.92
CA TYR A 203 13.59 -4.55 -2.14
C TYR A 203 14.11 -5.01 -3.50
N ALA A 204 15.22 -5.74 -3.51
CA ALA A 204 15.85 -6.31 -4.70
C ALA A 204 16.79 -7.46 -4.30
N SER A 205 17.48 -8.05 -5.29
CA SER A 205 18.66 -8.89 -5.06
C SER A 205 19.87 -8.05 -4.59
N ASP A 206 20.92 -8.71 -4.08
CA ASP A 206 22.13 -8.02 -3.61
C ASP A 206 22.81 -7.20 -4.74
N SER A 207 22.90 -7.76 -5.95
CA SER A 207 23.48 -7.06 -7.10
C SER A 207 22.67 -5.81 -7.48
N ASN A 208 21.34 -5.94 -7.49
CA ASN A 208 20.45 -4.86 -7.88
C ASN A 208 20.37 -3.78 -6.78
N THR A 209 20.53 -4.16 -5.52
CA THR A 209 20.59 -3.21 -4.39
C THR A 209 21.70 -2.17 -4.59
N GLN A 210 22.86 -2.58 -5.11
CA GLN A 210 23.93 -1.64 -5.41
C GLN A 210 23.54 -0.64 -6.51
N MET A 211 22.79 -1.09 -7.54
CA MET A 211 22.31 -0.21 -8.61
C MET A 211 21.39 0.91 -8.07
N PHE A 212 20.54 0.59 -7.09
CA PHE A 212 19.69 1.59 -6.42
C PHE A 212 20.52 2.63 -5.66
N LYS A 213 21.54 2.18 -4.91
CA LYS A 213 22.46 3.08 -4.19
C LYS A 213 23.22 3.99 -5.14
N ASP A 214 23.70 3.45 -6.27
CA ASP A 214 24.36 4.23 -7.31
C ASP A 214 23.41 5.25 -7.96
N TYR A 215 22.15 4.87 -8.19
CA TYR A 215 21.11 5.78 -8.68
C TYR A 215 20.87 6.92 -7.68
N ALA A 216 20.63 6.60 -6.40
CA ALA A 216 20.46 7.60 -5.35
C ALA A 216 21.67 8.53 -5.24
N ALA A 217 22.89 8.00 -5.35
CA ALA A 217 24.10 8.81 -5.33
C ALA A 217 24.20 9.79 -6.49
N LYS A 218 23.83 9.37 -7.71
CA LYS A 218 23.76 10.27 -8.88
C LYS A 218 22.72 11.37 -8.71
N GLN A 219 21.61 11.09 -8.01
CA GLN A 219 20.55 12.06 -7.75
C GLN A 219 20.79 12.91 -6.49
N GLY A 220 21.83 12.62 -5.70
CA GLY A 220 22.09 13.29 -4.43
C GLY A 220 21.12 12.92 -3.31
N TRP A 221 20.46 11.76 -3.40
CA TRP A 221 19.49 11.28 -2.41
C TRP A 221 20.19 10.52 -1.29
N LEU A 222 19.70 10.70 -0.06
CA LEU A 222 20.08 9.84 1.06
C LEU A 222 19.46 8.45 0.86
N TYR A 223 20.10 7.41 1.38
CA TYR A 223 19.56 6.05 1.35
C TYR A 223 19.87 5.32 2.65
N LYS A 224 19.01 4.38 3.04
CA LYS A 224 19.22 3.56 4.24
C LYS A 224 20.56 2.82 4.18
N THR A 225 21.32 2.83 5.26
CA THR A 225 22.63 2.18 5.32
C THR A 225 22.50 0.65 5.19
N ARG A 226 21.57 0.05 5.93
CA ARG A 226 21.19 -1.37 5.89
C ARG A 226 19.77 -1.53 5.34
N GLN A 227 19.56 -2.57 4.54
CA GLN A 227 18.27 -2.83 3.90
C GLN A 227 17.33 -3.62 4.81
N CYS A 228 17.14 -3.15 6.05
CA CYS A 228 16.24 -3.75 7.03
C CYS A 228 15.22 -2.72 7.54
N ALA A 229 14.13 -3.23 8.13
CA ALA A 229 13.16 -2.38 8.81
C ALA A 229 13.79 -1.75 10.07
N ARG A 230 13.26 -0.60 10.50
CA ARG A 230 13.60 0.07 11.78
C ARG A 230 15.05 0.55 11.92
N GLU A 231 15.76 0.70 10.83
CA GLU A 231 17.02 1.43 10.83
C GLU A 231 16.75 2.93 10.62
N ASP A 232 17.35 3.81 11.41
CA ASP A 232 17.29 5.27 11.22
C ASP A 232 18.64 5.87 10.79
N GLU A 233 19.58 4.99 10.42
CA GLU A 233 20.88 5.35 9.86
C GLU A 233 20.80 5.48 8.34
N PHE A 234 21.21 6.65 7.82
CA PHE A 234 21.20 6.96 6.40
C PHE A 234 22.59 7.34 5.93
N THR A 235 22.97 6.82 4.76
CA THR A 235 24.21 7.17 4.10
C THR A 235 24.01 8.39 3.20
N SER A 236 24.88 9.39 3.36
CA SER A 236 24.95 10.52 2.45
C SER A 236 25.79 10.18 1.22
N PRO A 237 25.30 10.42 0.00
CA PRO A 237 26.08 10.13 -1.20
C PRO A 237 27.27 11.08 -1.38
N PHE A 238 27.23 12.27 -0.75
CA PHE A 238 28.29 13.27 -0.83
C PHE A 238 29.44 12.99 0.12
N THR A 239 29.14 12.61 1.37
CA THR A 239 30.16 12.38 2.41
C THR A 239 30.52 10.91 2.57
N GLN A 240 29.70 9.99 2.06
CA GLN A 240 29.80 8.54 2.30
C GLN A 240 29.74 8.17 3.79
N LEU A 241 29.28 9.09 4.63
CA LEU A 241 29.07 8.84 6.07
C LEU A 241 27.66 8.34 6.29
N SER A 242 27.56 7.36 7.18
CA SER A 242 26.30 6.86 7.74
C SER A 242 26.06 7.53 9.08
N THR A 243 24.90 8.13 9.26
CA THR A 243 24.50 8.76 10.53
C THR A 243 23.03 8.55 10.80
N GLU A 244 22.67 8.45 12.07
CA GLU A 244 21.27 8.47 12.49
C GLU A 244 20.65 9.84 12.16
N GLN A 245 19.51 9.83 11.48
CA GLN A 245 18.82 11.05 11.04
C GLN A 245 17.31 10.90 11.22
N TYR A 246 16.67 12.02 11.60
CA TYR A 246 15.24 12.09 11.80
C TYR A 246 14.61 13.03 10.79
N PHE A 247 13.49 12.58 10.22
CA PHE A 247 12.82 13.26 9.13
C PHE A 247 11.33 13.37 9.43
N GLU A 248 10.75 14.43 8.89
CA GLU A 248 9.32 14.70 8.92
C GLU A 248 8.81 14.83 7.48
N VAL A 249 7.61 14.33 7.22
CA VAL A 249 6.92 14.42 5.93
C VAL A 249 5.50 14.89 6.22
N SER A 250 5.14 16.06 5.73
CA SER A 250 3.78 16.57 5.79
C SER A 250 2.94 16.02 4.63
N LEU A 251 2.08 15.04 4.92
CA LEU A 251 1.19 14.44 3.91
C LEU A 251 0.08 15.40 3.51
N GLY A 252 -0.25 15.45 2.21
CA GLY A 252 -1.38 16.24 1.70
C GLY A 252 -2.75 15.62 2.03
N ILE A 253 -2.82 14.29 1.93
CA ILE A 253 -3.99 13.48 2.33
C ILE A 253 -3.48 12.38 3.25
N TRP A 254 -3.98 12.32 4.47
CA TRP A 254 -3.45 11.39 5.48
C TRP A 254 -4.53 10.58 6.19
N GLN A 255 -5.82 10.79 5.90
CA GLN A 255 -6.91 10.06 6.53
C GLN A 255 -7.40 8.96 5.58
N PHE A 256 -6.94 7.74 5.83
CA PHE A 256 -7.33 6.54 5.10
C PHE A 256 -7.91 5.48 6.04
N ASP A 257 -8.71 4.58 5.47
CA ASP A 257 -9.25 3.43 6.18
C ASP A 257 -8.16 2.38 6.47
N TYR A 258 -7.11 2.34 5.64
CA TYR A 258 -6.04 1.36 5.69
C TYR A 258 -4.66 2.04 5.54
N TYR A 259 -3.65 1.56 6.28
CA TYR A 259 -2.27 2.04 6.18
C TYR A 259 -1.30 0.88 5.97
N PRO A 260 -0.26 1.07 5.15
CA PRO A 260 0.72 0.03 4.91
C PRO A 260 1.67 -0.10 6.10
N TYR A 261 2.37 -1.22 6.17
CA TYR A 261 3.59 -1.30 6.96
C TYR A 261 4.64 -0.33 6.38
N LEU A 262 5.23 0.50 7.23
CA LEU A 262 6.27 1.46 6.86
C LEU A 262 7.61 1.10 7.50
N ASP A 263 8.64 0.86 6.66
CA ASP A 263 9.98 0.49 7.13
C ASP A 263 10.71 1.64 7.84
N THR A 264 10.51 2.88 7.36
CA THR A 264 11.19 4.10 7.86
C THR A 264 10.22 5.01 8.62
N PHE A 265 9.25 5.59 7.90
CA PHE A 265 8.36 6.64 8.41
C PHE A 265 7.18 6.09 9.21
N ARG A 266 7.49 5.56 10.38
CA ARG A 266 6.60 4.65 11.10
C ARG A 266 5.63 5.29 12.09
N TYR A 267 5.64 6.61 12.23
CA TYR A 267 4.74 7.32 13.14
C TYR A 267 3.94 8.35 12.37
N LEU A 268 2.61 8.32 12.50
CA LEU A 268 1.68 9.27 11.87
C LEU A 268 0.89 10.03 12.94
N ASP A 269 0.89 11.35 12.92
CA ASP A 269 -0.03 12.17 13.71
C ASP A 269 -1.35 12.35 12.94
N LEU A 270 -2.42 11.68 13.38
CA LEU A 270 -3.72 11.70 12.72
C LEU A 270 -4.38 13.09 12.69
N ASN A 271 -3.97 14.02 13.57
CA ASN A 271 -4.54 15.36 13.58
C ASN A 271 -3.92 16.28 12.52
N THR A 272 -2.65 16.05 12.18
CA THR A 272 -1.86 16.97 11.36
C THR A 272 -1.38 16.37 10.03
N GLY A 273 -1.40 15.05 9.90
CA GLY A 273 -0.81 14.36 8.74
C GLY A 273 0.71 14.30 8.74
N LEU A 274 1.34 14.61 9.87
CA LEU A 274 2.79 14.57 10.02
C LEU A 274 3.26 13.11 10.17
N LEU A 275 4.08 12.67 9.22
CA LEU A 275 4.70 11.35 9.21
C LEU A 275 6.19 11.46 9.56
N THR A 276 6.68 10.65 10.50
CA THR A 276 8.09 10.70 10.96
C THR A 276 8.65 9.32 11.29
N ASN A 277 9.97 9.19 11.25
CA ASN A 277 10.69 8.02 11.74
C ASN A 277 11.04 8.11 13.24
N HIS A 278 10.81 9.24 13.91
CA HIS A 278 11.13 9.38 15.33
C HIS A 278 10.11 10.23 16.11
N VAL A 279 9.67 9.71 17.26
CA VAL A 279 8.82 10.45 18.20
C VAL A 279 9.51 10.54 19.56
N SER A 280 9.76 11.76 20.03
CA SER A 280 10.39 11.98 21.35
C SER A 280 9.41 11.82 22.52
N ARG A 281 8.10 11.97 22.27
CA ARG A 281 7.03 11.81 23.27
C ARG A 281 5.75 11.30 22.62
N ALA A 282 5.18 10.24 23.20
CA ALA A 282 3.87 9.73 22.78
C ALA A 282 2.79 10.80 23.01
N ARG A 283 2.02 11.14 21.96
CA ARG A 283 0.75 11.87 22.09
C ARG A 283 -0.37 10.98 21.60
N LYS A 284 -1.59 11.19 22.10
CA LYS A 284 -2.77 10.37 21.77
C LYS A 284 -3.12 10.32 20.28
N SER A 285 -2.66 11.30 19.49
CA SER A 285 -2.93 11.37 18.05
C SER A 285 -1.92 10.59 17.20
N TRP A 286 -0.81 10.15 17.78
CA TRP A 286 0.21 9.39 17.07
C TRP A 286 -0.18 7.92 16.97
N VAL A 287 -0.03 7.38 15.77
CA VAL A 287 -0.21 5.97 15.46
C VAL A 287 1.10 5.39 14.92
N SER A 288 1.39 4.17 15.35
CA SER A 288 2.54 3.37 14.90
C SER A 288 2.18 2.48 13.71
N LEU A 289 2.99 2.53 12.65
CA LEU A 289 2.78 1.84 11.37
C LEU A 289 3.84 0.76 11.07
N TYR A 290 4.35 0.03 12.09
CA TYR A 290 5.50 -0.91 11.95
C TYR A 290 5.34 -2.33 12.55
N SER A 291 4.13 -2.89 12.68
CA SER A 291 3.95 -4.25 13.23
C SER A 291 3.86 -5.35 12.15
N THR A 292 4.79 -6.31 12.17
CA THR A 292 4.80 -7.51 11.29
C THR A 292 4.30 -8.79 11.96
N GLU A 293 4.13 -8.85 13.30
CA GLU A 293 3.88 -10.12 14.02
C GLU A 293 2.96 -10.02 15.26
N GLY A 294 2.13 -8.99 15.40
CA GLY A 294 1.01 -9.05 16.35
C GLY A 294 1.36 -9.25 17.85
N ASN A 295 2.55 -8.86 18.31
CA ASN A 295 2.93 -8.76 19.74
C ASN A 295 4.13 -7.80 19.86
N THR A 296 4.23 -6.78 20.70
CA THR A 296 3.34 -6.13 21.66
C THR A 296 3.92 -4.73 21.88
N THR A 297 3.17 -3.69 21.54
CA THR A 297 2.69 -2.73 22.54
C THR A 297 1.23 -2.53 22.15
N LYS A 298 0.30 -2.76 23.07
CA LYS A 298 -1.09 -2.31 22.92
C LYS A 298 -1.02 -0.85 22.48
N ASP A 299 -1.49 -0.44 21.31
CA ASP A 299 -2.87 0.02 21.20
C ASP A 299 -3.33 0.33 19.76
N ASP A 300 -2.61 -0.02 18.69
CA ASP A 300 -2.94 0.60 17.38
C ASP A 300 -3.60 -0.33 16.36
N LEU A 301 -3.32 -1.64 16.33
CA LEU A 301 -3.89 -2.56 15.33
C LEU A 301 -4.31 -3.91 15.93
N VAL A 302 -5.46 -4.45 15.49
CA VAL A 302 -6.00 -5.77 15.85
C VAL A 302 -6.29 -6.60 14.59
N TRP A 303 -6.05 -7.91 14.64
CA TRP A 303 -6.37 -8.81 13.52
C TRP A 303 -7.89 -9.06 13.43
N SER A 304 -8.47 -8.78 12.27
CA SER A 304 -9.86 -9.04 11.93
C SER A 304 -9.96 -10.32 11.09
N ASN A 305 -10.51 -11.40 11.67
CA ASN A 305 -10.88 -12.59 10.90
C ASN A 305 -11.99 -12.31 9.88
N HIS A 306 -12.79 -11.27 10.11
CA HIS A 306 -13.90 -10.90 9.23
C HIS A 306 -13.41 -10.20 7.95
N HIS A 307 -12.34 -9.42 8.06
CA HIS A 307 -11.73 -8.69 6.95
C HIS A 307 -10.43 -9.31 6.43
N ASP A 308 -9.99 -10.42 7.05
CA ASP A 308 -8.75 -11.12 6.75
C ASP A 308 -7.52 -10.17 6.73
N GLY A 309 -7.38 -9.39 7.81
CA GLY A 309 -6.35 -8.35 7.89
C GLY A 309 -6.34 -7.59 9.20
N TYR A 310 -5.34 -6.73 9.38
CA TYR A 310 -5.24 -5.87 10.56
C TYR A 310 -6.08 -4.58 10.40
N ILE A 311 -6.80 -4.19 11.45
CA ILE A 311 -7.61 -2.98 11.52
C ILE A 311 -7.21 -2.16 12.74
N LEU A 312 -7.41 -0.83 12.71
CA LEU A 312 -7.01 0.04 13.82
C LEU A 312 -7.79 -0.30 15.10
N THR A 313 -7.11 -0.57 16.22
CA THR A 313 -7.76 -0.87 17.51
C THR A 313 -8.72 0.26 17.91
N ALA A 314 -8.33 1.52 17.69
CA ALA A 314 -9.17 2.69 17.96
C ALA A 314 -10.47 2.72 17.14
N GLY A 315 -10.50 2.02 16.00
CA GLY A 315 -11.66 1.88 15.12
C GLY A 315 -12.28 0.49 15.14
N ALA A 316 -11.92 -0.39 16.08
CA ALA A 316 -12.32 -1.80 16.09
C ALA A 316 -13.36 -2.12 17.18
N ALA A 317 -14.29 -3.00 16.85
CA ALA A 317 -15.28 -3.59 17.76
C ALA A 317 -15.15 -5.12 17.75
N TRP A 318 -15.17 -5.75 18.93
CA TRP A 318 -15.10 -7.22 19.04
C TRP A 318 -16.49 -7.84 19.02
N VAL A 319 -16.85 -8.51 17.92
CA VAL A 319 -18.13 -9.22 17.78
C VAL A 319 -17.96 -10.70 18.08
N THR A 320 -18.71 -11.21 19.07
CA THR A 320 -18.65 -12.62 19.50
C THR A 320 -18.94 -13.57 18.34
N GLY A 321 -18.06 -14.57 18.14
CA GLY A 321 -18.18 -15.57 17.08
C GLY A 321 -17.75 -15.08 15.68
N ILE A 322 -17.30 -13.84 15.54
CA ILE A 322 -16.84 -13.25 14.28
C ILE A 322 -15.40 -12.73 14.41
N GLY A 323 -15.10 -12.02 15.51
CA GLY A 323 -13.80 -11.39 15.76
C GLY A 323 -13.89 -9.86 15.68
N TYR A 324 -12.75 -9.19 15.52
CA TYR A 324 -12.70 -7.74 15.37
C TYR A 324 -13.30 -7.30 14.03
N VAL A 325 -14.13 -6.26 14.03
CA VAL A 325 -14.71 -5.60 12.86
C VAL A 325 -14.61 -4.09 13.02
N TRP A 326 -14.85 -3.32 11.97
CA TRP A 326 -14.89 -1.86 12.09
C TRP A 326 -16.04 -1.41 13.01
N ILE A 327 -15.79 -0.43 13.87
CA ILE A 327 -16.79 0.10 14.81
C ILE A 327 -18.00 0.70 14.07
N ASN A 328 -17.82 1.22 12.86
CA ASN A 328 -18.91 1.72 12.01
C ASN A 328 -19.78 0.58 11.42
N GLN A 329 -19.31 -0.67 11.41
CA GLN A 329 -20.04 -1.88 11.02
C GLN A 329 -20.65 -2.62 12.20
N ALA A 330 -20.33 -2.20 13.44
CA ALA A 330 -20.83 -2.81 14.66
C ALA A 330 -21.83 -1.91 15.41
N TYR A 331 -22.75 -2.55 16.12
CA TYR A 331 -23.72 -1.96 17.01
C TYR A 331 -23.46 -2.46 18.43
N GLN A 332 -23.40 -1.57 19.41
CA GLN A 332 -23.24 -1.95 20.82
C GLN A 332 -24.60 -1.99 21.51
N ASP A 333 -24.95 -3.14 22.10
CA ASP A 333 -26.18 -3.26 22.88
C ASP A 333 -26.07 -2.57 24.25
N ASN A 334 -27.20 -2.42 24.95
CA ASN A 334 -27.25 -1.81 26.29
C ASN A 334 -26.43 -2.58 27.36
N ALA A 335 -25.99 -3.80 27.08
CA ALA A 335 -25.13 -4.59 27.95
C ALA A 335 -23.63 -4.46 27.56
N GLY A 336 -23.30 -3.58 26.61
CA GLY A 336 -21.95 -3.32 26.16
C GLY A 336 -21.40 -4.31 25.12
N ARG A 337 -22.22 -5.24 24.60
CA ARG A 337 -21.77 -6.27 23.64
C ARG A 337 -21.93 -5.77 22.21
N TRP A 338 -20.94 -6.05 21.38
CA TRP A 338 -20.95 -5.65 19.97
C TRP A 338 -21.56 -6.73 19.07
N HIS A 339 -22.36 -6.28 18.12
CA HIS A 339 -23.06 -7.08 17.11
C HIS A 339 -22.86 -6.47 15.73
N LEU A 340 -22.91 -7.25 14.65
CA LEU A 340 -22.88 -6.68 13.29
C LEU A 340 -24.16 -5.89 13.01
N LYS A 341 -24.02 -4.65 12.52
CA LYS A 341 -25.16 -3.78 12.16
C LYS A 341 -26.07 -4.44 11.13
N GLU A 342 -25.51 -5.16 10.16
CA GLU A 342 -26.29 -5.87 9.15
C GLU A 342 -27.19 -6.98 9.72
N LYS A 343 -26.93 -7.46 10.95
CA LYS A 343 -27.76 -8.43 11.67
C LYS A 343 -28.84 -7.76 12.53
N ILE A 344 -28.85 -6.44 12.61
CA ILE A 344 -29.83 -5.63 13.34
C ILE A 344 -30.83 -5.02 12.36
N MET A 345 -32.06 -4.81 12.82
CA MET A 345 -33.11 -4.10 12.09
C MET A 345 -34.02 -3.32 13.05
N LEU A 346 -34.69 -2.30 12.53
CA LEU A 346 -35.62 -1.49 13.32
C LEU A 346 -37.04 -2.07 13.17
N VAL A 347 -37.66 -2.46 14.29
CA VAL A 347 -39.07 -2.89 14.36
C VAL A 347 -39.77 -2.09 15.46
N ASP A 348 -40.90 -1.46 15.14
CA ASP A 348 -41.67 -0.61 16.08
C ASP A 348 -40.80 0.46 16.79
N GLY A 349 -39.84 1.04 16.06
CA GLY A 349 -38.93 2.07 16.58
C GLY A 349 -37.84 1.56 17.54
N THR A 350 -37.74 0.24 17.71
CA THR A 350 -36.73 -0.42 18.55
C THR A 350 -35.85 -1.33 17.71
N GLU A 351 -34.57 -1.44 18.05
CA GLU A 351 -33.61 -2.28 17.34
C GLU A 351 -33.71 -3.74 17.80
N HIS A 352 -33.80 -4.66 16.84
CA HIS A 352 -33.95 -6.10 17.05
C HIS A 352 -33.02 -6.88 16.12
N PHE A 353 -32.63 -8.09 16.52
CA PHE A 353 -31.91 -8.98 15.62
C PHE A 353 -32.82 -9.46 14.50
N LYS A 354 -32.33 -9.49 13.26
CA LYS A 354 -33.10 -9.95 12.09
C LYS A 354 -33.65 -11.37 12.27
N HIS A 355 -32.87 -12.27 12.88
CA HIS A 355 -33.32 -13.64 13.15
C HIS A 355 -34.42 -13.73 14.23
N GLU A 356 -34.64 -12.67 15.00
CA GLU A 356 -35.76 -12.54 15.93
C GLU A 356 -36.97 -11.87 15.28
N CYS A 357 -36.95 -11.59 13.97
CA CYS A 357 -38.01 -10.87 13.28
C CYS A 357 -38.56 -11.68 12.10
N THR A 358 -39.82 -11.43 11.75
CA THR A 358 -40.48 -12.00 10.58
C THR A 358 -41.33 -10.94 9.88
N GLU A 359 -41.42 -11.00 8.56
CA GLU A 359 -42.24 -10.09 7.77
C GLU A 359 -43.67 -10.65 7.63
N LEU A 360 -44.66 -9.85 8.05
CA LEU A 360 -46.07 -10.17 7.87
C LEU A 360 -46.68 -9.29 6.79
N LYS A 361 -47.30 -9.95 5.79
CA LYS A 361 -47.98 -9.27 4.68
C LYS A 361 -49.03 -8.28 5.19
N GLY A 362 -48.86 -7.00 4.83
CA GLY A 362 -49.75 -5.89 5.21
C GLY A 362 -49.48 -5.27 6.59
N LEU A 363 -48.57 -5.83 7.39
CA LEU A 363 -48.21 -5.33 8.73
C LEU A 363 -46.72 -5.00 8.88
N GLY A 364 -45.87 -5.39 7.93
CA GLY A 364 -44.43 -5.16 7.97
C GLY A 364 -43.71 -6.15 8.89
N TRP A 365 -42.51 -5.79 9.33
CA TRP A 365 -41.67 -6.62 10.19
C TRP A 365 -42.15 -6.60 11.65
N ILE A 366 -42.21 -7.77 12.28
CA ILE A 366 -42.56 -7.97 13.70
C ILE A 366 -41.53 -8.87 14.38
N ARG A 367 -41.45 -8.93 15.71
CA ARG A 367 -40.60 -9.95 16.37
C ARG A 367 -41.25 -11.33 16.34
N LEU A 368 -40.46 -12.39 16.27
CA LEU A 368 -40.89 -13.78 16.34
C LEU A 368 -41.60 -14.13 17.66
N ILE A 369 -41.23 -13.47 18.75
CA ILE A 369 -41.90 -13.63 20.06
C ILE A 369 -43.23 -12.87 20.13
N ASP A 370 -43.45 -11.88 19.25
CA ASP A 370 -44.74 -11.23 19.10
C ASP A 370 -45.65 -12.17 18.31
N ARG A 371 -46.65 -12.75 18.96
CA ARG A 371 -47.71 -13.47 18.25
C ARG A 371 -48.44 -12.49 17.33
N PRO A 372 -48.80 -12.87 16.09
CA PRO A 372 -49.65 -12.06 15.24
C PRO A 372 -50.91 -11.62 16.01
N GLY A 373 -51.14 -10.32 16.12
CA GLY A 373 -52.24 -9.76 16.92
C GLY A 373 -51.91 -9.40 18.37
N TYR A 374 -50.67 -9.60 18.84
CA TYR A 374 -50.22 -9.23 20.19
C TYR A 374 -49.00 -8.29 20.13
N ARG A 375 -48.78 -7.50 21.20
CA ARG A 375 -47.58 -6.68 21.42
C ARG A 375 -47.14 -6.71 22.88
N TYR A 376 -45.84 -6.62 23.11
CA TYR A 376 -45.27 -6.49 24.45
C TYR A 376 -45.36 -5.05 24.99
N VAL A 377 -45.94 -4.87 26.17
CA VAL A 377 -46.00 -3.57 26.86
C VAL A 377 -44.90 -3.52 27.92
N LYS A 378 -43.85 -2.73 27.67
CA LYS A 378 -42.65 -2.63 28.51
C LYS A 378 -42.95 -2.30 29.97
N ASP A 379 -43.88 -1.37 30.22
CA ASP A 379 -44.25 -0.92 31.56
C ASP A 379 -44.95 -2.01 32.38
N ARG A 380 -45.67 -2.92 31.71
CA ARG A 380 -46.37 -4.05 32.33
C ARG A 380 -45.58 -5.37 32.27
N ARG A 381 -44.44 -5.36 31.58
CA ARG A 381 -43.58 -6.52 31.32
C ARG A 381 -44.33 -7.76 30.79
N ARG A 382 -45.40 -7.57 30.00
CA ARG A 382 -46.29 -8.64 29.50
C ARG A 382 -46.83 -8.34 28.09
N TYR A 383 -47.23 -9.39 27.36
CA TYR A 383 -47.91 -9.30 26.07
C TYR A 383 -49.41 -9.05 26.21
N TYR A 384 -49.95 -8.23 25.32
CA TYR A 384 -51.37 -7.92 25.22
C TYR A 384 -51.85 -8.02 23.77
N PRO A 385 -53.11 -8.44 23.55
CA PRO A 385 -53.79 -8.28 22.27
C PRO A 385 -53.74 -6.83 21.77
N LEU A 386 -53.61 -6.62 20.45
CA LEU A 386 -53.53 -5.29 19.84
C LEU A 386 -54.77 -4.41 20.11
N ASP A 387 -55.94 -5.00 20.29
CA ASP A 387 -57.21 -4.32 20.62
C ASP A 387 -57.27 -3.83 22.09
N GLU A 388 -56.34 -4.25 22.93
CA GLU A 388 -56.17 -3.73 24.31
C GLU A 388 -55.15 -2.59 24.39
N LEU A 389 -54.54 -2.23 23.26
CA LEU A 389 -53.43 -1.28 23.19
C LEU A 389 -53.76 -0.03 22.38
N ILE A 390 -53.14 1.07 22.76
CA ILE A 390 -53.23 2.37 22.09
C ILE A 390 -51.82 2.74 21.61
N LEU A 391 -51.68 2.96 20.29
CA LEU A 391 -50.42 3.44 19.71
C LEU A 391 -50.34 4.97 19.83
N VAL A 392 -49.33 5.44 20.57
CA VAL A 392 -48.99 6.87 20.62
C VAL A 392 -48.02 7.17 19.49
N ARG A 393 -48.48 7.92 18.48
CA ARG A 393 -47.73 8.10 17.22
C ARG A 393 -46.40 8.85 17.38
N SER A 394 -46.32 9.81 18.28
CA SER A 394 -45.10 10.62 18.43
C SER A 394 -43.95 9.88 19.07
N SER A 395 -44.22 9.07 20.09
CA SER A 395 -43.24 8.22 20.73
C SER A 395 -43.09 6.87 20.03
N ARG A 396 -44.02 6.52 19.12
CA ARG A 396 -44.12 5.20 18.46
C ARG A 396 -44.19 4.05 19.47
N THR A 397 -44.84 4.28 20.62
CA THR A 397 -44.96 3.30 21.71
C THR A 397 -46.41 2.85 21.88
N TYR A 398 -46.60 1.57 22.22
CA TYR A 398 -47.90 1.04 22.66
C TYR A 398 -48.11 1.26 24.16
N ILE A 399 -49.27 1.79 24.54
CA ILE A 399 -49.74 1.92 25.92
C ILE A 399 -50.95 1.01 26.10
N HIS A 400 -51.02 0.28 27.21
CA HIS A 400 -52.22 -0.47 27.55
C HIS A 400 -53.38 0.48 27.84
N ARG A 401 -54.59 0.19 27.34
CA ARG A 401 -55.76 1.09 27.49
C ARG A 401 -56.02 1.54 28.94
N ASP A 402 -55.81 0.65 29.91
CA ASP A 402 -55.97 0.96 31.34
C ASP A 402 -54.94 1.96 31.87
N ASP A 403 -53.77 2.10 31.25
CA ASP A 403 -52.71 3.03 31.64
C ASP A 403 -52.74 4.32 30.82
N ALA A 404 -53.63 4.40 29.84
CA ALA A 404 -53.82 5.56 29.01
C ALA A 404 -54.75 6.57 29.69
N VAL A 405 -54.44 7.85 29.56
CA VAL A 405 -55.26 8.97 30.02
C VAL A 405 -55.31 10.04 28.95
N SER A 406 -56.51 10.60 28.78
CA SER A 406 -56.76 11.69 27.84
C SER A 406 -56.47 13.02 28.52
N LEU A 407 -55.69 13.86 27.84
CA LEU A 407 -55.41 15.23 28.23
C LEU A 407 -56.48 16.18 27.64
N PRO A 408 -56.65 17.37 28.24
CA PRO A 408 -57.38 18.46 27.60
C PRO A 408 -56.83 18.71 26.18
N GLY A 409 -57.70 18.63 25.17
CA GLY A 409 -57.30 18.71 23.75
C GLY A 409 -57.16 17.37 23.03
N GLY A 410 -57.52 16.24 23.66
CA GLY A 410 -57.70 14.94 22.99
C GLY A 410 -56.42 14.13 22.76
N SER A 411 -55.28 14.58 23.27
CA SER A 411 -54.03 13.81 23.26
C SER A 411 -54.03 12.73 24.34
N ILE A 412 -53.48 11.55 24.05
CA ILE A 412 -53.35 10.47 25.03
C ILE A 412 -51.90 10.37 25.52
N CYS A 413 -51.75 10.08 26.81
CA CYS A 413 -50.45 9.84 27.44
C CYS A 413 -50.55 8.74 28.52
N HIS A 414 -49.41 8.29 29.00
CA HIS A 414 -49.34 7.30 30.07
C HIS A 414 -49.64 7.96 31.44
N LYS A 415 -50.44 7.31 32.30
CA LYS A 415 -50.80 7.80 33.66
C LYS A 415 -49.61 8.29 34.49
N LYS A 416 -48.49 7.58 34.41
CA LYS A 416 -47.21 7.95 35.08
C LYS A 416 -46.62 9.33 34.69
N ASN A 417 -47.04 9.89 33.55
CA ASN A 417 -46.51 11.15 33.02
C ASN A 417 -47.45 12.35 33.26
N VAL A 418 -48.55 12.15 34.01
CA VAL A 418 -49.53 13.19 34.30
C VAL A 418 -49.86 13.27 35.79
N ALA A 419 -50.27 14.46 36.22
CA ALA A 419 -50.85 14.70 37.54
C ALA A 419 -52.31 15.17 37.39
N PHE A 420 -53.17 14.82 38.34
CA PHE A 420 -54.55 15.33 38.35
C PHE A 420 -54.57 16.73 38.99
N SER A 421 -54.98 17.74 38.23
CA SER A 421 -55.15 19.10 38.73
C SER A 421 -56.56 19.26 39.31
N ILE A 422 -56.63 19.41 40.64
CA ILE A 422 -57.90 19.66 41.35
C ILE A 422 -58.55 20.97 40.85
N ALA A 423 -57.73 21.99 40.56
CA ALA A 423 -58.20 23.29 40.08
C ALA A 423 -58.81 23.24 38.67
N GLN A 424 -58.35 22.31 37.82
CA GLN A 424 -58.83 22.17 36.44
C GLN A 424 -59.76 20.97 36.23
N GLY A 425 -59.94 20.12 37.25
CA GLY A 425 -60.71 18.88 37.15
C GLY A 425 -60.20 17.90 36.08
N ALA A 426 -58.91 17.99 35.71
CA ALA A 426 -58.35 17.27 34.57
C ALA A 426 -56.89 16.82 34.81
N PHE A 427 -56.44 15.84 34.03
CA PHE A 427 -55.03 15.43 34.00
C PHE A 427 -54.19 16.43 33.20
N ILE A 428 -53.04 16.81 33.77
CA ILE A 428 -52.05 17.69 33.13
C ILE A 428 -50.67 17.02 33.07
N PRO A 429 -49.85 17.26 32.04
CA PRO A 429 -48.50 16.73 31.95
C PRO A 429 -47.62 17.16 33.13
N VAL A 430 -46.79 16.25 33.64
CA VAL A 430 -45.77 16.59 34.65
C VAL A 430 -44.56 17.24 33.92
N PRO A 431 -44.05 18.41 34.38
CA PRO A 431 -42.91 19.07 33.75
C PRO A 431 -41.68 18.17 33.72
N GLY A 432 -41.14 17.89 32.53
CA GLY A 432 -39.94 17.07 32.32
C GLY A 432 -40.14 15.78 31.50
N ASN A 433 -41.38 15.33 31.30
CA ASN A 433 -41.72 14.13 30.50
C ASN A 433 -42.72 14.45 29.38
N ASN A 434 -42.32 15.20 28.36
CA ASN A 434 -43.19 15.56 27.23
C ASN A 434 -43.41 14.37 26.29
N THR A 435 -44.54 13.67 26.44
CA THR A 435 -44.98 12.57 25.55
C THR A 435 -46.48 12.64 25.21
N SER A 436 -47.02 13.82 24.91
CA SER A 436 -48.42 13.98 24.46
C SER A 436 -48.50 14.19 22.95
N SER A 437 -49.42 13.48 22.26
CA SER A 437 -49.61 13.56 20.80
C SER A 437 -50.90 12.92 20.27
N PRO A 438 -51.26 13.13 18.99
CA PRO A 438 -52.43 12.54 18.35
C PRO A 438 -52.35 11.00 18.17
N VAL A 439 -53.51 10.35 18.18
CA VAL A 439 -53.70 8.89 18.38
C VAL A 439 -54.09 8.15 17.08
N THR A 440 -53.83 6.85 17.03
CA THR A 440 -54.56 5.90 16.16
C THR A 440 -55.18 4.81 17.00
N VAL A 441 -56.50 4.67 16.90
CA VAL A 441 -57.24 3.58 17.53
C VAL A 441 -57.17 2.39 16.58
N LEU A 442 -56.55 1.30 17.03
CA LEU A 442 -56.46 0.05 16.28
C LEU A 442 -57.70 -0.80 16.58
N CYS A 443 -58.87 -0.37 16.11
CA CYS A 443 -60.04 -1.26 16.08
C CYS A 443 -59.99 -2.09 14.79
N ARG A 444 -59.88 -3.42 14.90
CA ARG A 444 -60.30 -4.29 13.80
C ARG A 444 -61.83 -4.29 13.76
N PRO A 445 -62.48 -4.04 12.62
CA PRO A 445 -63.85 -4.50 12.43
C PRO A 445 -63.81 -6.03 12.45
N CYS A 446 -64.46 -6.64 13.45
CA CYS A 446 -64.91 -8.02 13.31
C CYS A 446 -65.95 -8.05 12.19
N THR A 447 -65.54 -8.37 10.97
CA THR A 447 -66.45 -8.99 10.01
C THR A 447 -66.55 -10.46 10.37
N ALA A 448 -67.71 -10.84 10.88
CA ALA A 448 -68.10 -12.22 11.10
C ALA A 448 -68.13 -12.99 9.77
N ALA A 449 -67.63 -14.23 9.82
CA ALA A 449 -68.32 -15.38 9.26
C ALA A 449 -68.57 -16.33 10.45
#